data_AF-A0AAW4X4N3-F1
#
_entry.id   AF-A0AAW4X4N3-F1
#
_cell.length_a   1.000
_cell.length_b   1.000
_cell.length_c   1.000
_cell.angle_alpha   90.00
_cell.angle_beta   90.00
_cell.angle_gamma   90.00
#
_symmetry.space_group_name_H-M   'P 1'
#
loop_
_entity.id
_entity.type
_entity.pdbx_description
1 polymer ?
#
loop_
_entity_poly.entity_id
_entity_poly.type
_entity_poly.pdbx_seq_one_letter_code
_entity_poly.pdbx_strand_id
1 'polypeptide(L)'
;MNNLVFMHGLNEEPYTTDKIISECSNNQLKVVKNLIRNHKQDLEEFGFLHFENAKLTGRGRPQKTYHLNEQQATLLITYLDNTPEVNQFKKNLVHEFYRMRKELNQRQINRAIEKPQRKSLMDAVKEWSSANEWSYRNITQLLLKRATGLTAQQIKKQRHVKVALDGLTLKEQERYKQLENIAIGLVGLNKTWDEVKGVLLLA
;
A
#
# COMPACT_ATOMS: atom_id res chain seq x y z
N MET A 1 9.64 9.02 14.87
CA MET A 1 8.17 8.89 14.98
C MET A 1 7.84 7.42 14.78
N ASN A 2 7.18 6.78 15.74
CA ASN A 2 6.71 5.40 15.57
C ASN A 2 5.48 5.43 14.63
N ASN A 3 5.45 4.54 13.64
CA ASN A 3 4.27 4.37 12.78
C ASN A 3 3.11 3.85 13.64
N LEU A 4 2.01 4.60 13.73
CA LEU A 4 0.86 4.21 14.57
C LEU A 4 -0.07 3.22 13.88
N VAL A 5 -0.13 3.29 12.55
CA VAL A 5 -1.04 2.50 11.71
C VAL A 5 -0.23 1.85 10.59
N PHE A 6 -0.54 0.59 10.31
CA PHE A 6 0.15 -0.27 9.35
C PHE A 6 -0.82 -0.80 8.29
N MET A 7 -0.27 -1.28 7.18
CA MET A 7 -1.01 -1.89 6.06
C MET A 7 -0.08 -2.91 5.38
N HIS A 8 -0.51 -4.15 5.14
CA HIS A 8 0.31 -5.13 4.41
C HIS A 8 -0.03 -5.26 2.92
N GLY A 9 -1.16 -4.71 2.46
CA GLY A 9 -1.54 -4.83 1.06
C GLY A 9 -2.66 -3.87 0.62
N LEU A 10 -2.81 -3.74 -0.70
CA LEU A 10 -3.82 -2.87 -1.34
C LEU A 10 -5.27 -3.24 -1.03
N ASN A 11 -5.50 -4.49 -0.63
CA ASN A 11 -6.82 -5.02 -0.31
C ASN A 11 -7.00 -5.26 1.19
N GLU A 12 -6.03 -4.84 2.01
CA GLU A 12 -6.09 -5.01 3.45
C GLU A 12 -6.45 -3.69 4.10
N GLU A 13 -7.22 -3.77 5.18
CA GLU A 13 -7.56 -2.59 5.97
C GLU A 13 -6.34 -2.10 6.78
N PRO A 14 -6.16 -0.78 6.92
CA PRO A 14 -5.20 -0.24 7.85
C PRO A 14 -5.52 -0.69 9.28
N TYR A 15 -4.48 -1.05 10.04
CA TYR A 15 -4.65 -1.54 11.41
C TYR A 15 -3.58 -0.97 12.35
N THR A 16 -3.87 -0.94 13.64
CA THR A 16 -2.88 -0.71 14.71
C THR A 16 -2.74 -1.97 15.57
N THR A 17 -1.80 -1.97 16.52
CA THR A 17 -1.58 -3.11 17.41
C THR A 17 -1.79 -2.74 18.88
N ASP A 18 -2.12 -3.73 19.68
CA ASP A 18 -2.15 -3.62 21.14
C ASP A 18 -0.83 -3.11 21.73
N LYS A 19 0.30 -3.41 21.09
CA LYS A 19 1.63 -2.89 21.46
C LYS A 19 1.75 -1.38 21.22
N ILE A 20 1.34 -0.89 20.06
CA ILE A 20 1.36 0.55 19.76
C ILE A 20 0.43 1.31 20.69
N ILE A 21 -0.78 0.79 20.91
CA ILE A 21 -1.74 1.41 21.84
C ILE A 21 -1.13 1.45 23.25
N SER A 22 -0.53 0.36 23.72
CA SER A 22 0.15 0.31 25.02
C SER A 22 1.25 1.36 25.14
N GLU A 23 2.16 1.42 24.17
CA GLU A 23 3.29 2.35 24.16
C GLU A 23 2.81 3.81 24.13
N CYS A 24 1.91 4.15 23.21
CA CYS A 24 1.51 5.53 22.98
C CYS A 24 0.49 6.08 23.98
N SER A 25 -0.27 5.20 24.65
CA SER A 25 -1.18 5.59 25.73
C SER A 25 -0.56 5.49 27.12
N ASN A 26 0.72 5.07 27.22
CA ASN A 26 1.40 4.79 28.48
C ASN A 26 0.66 3.80 29.40
N ASN A 27 -0.14 2.90 28.81
CA ASN A 27 -0.82 1.82 29.52
C ASN A 27 0.00 0.54 29.44
N GLN A 28 -0.01 -0.26 30.49
CA GLN A 28 0.61 -1.58 30.44
C GLN A 28 -0.04 -2.45 29.36
N LEU A 29 0.76 -3.17 28.59
CA LEU A 29 0.25 -4.04 27.52
C LEU A 29 -0.77 -5.07 28.03
N LYS A 30 -0.60 -5.54 29.27
CA LYS A 30 -1.56 -6.44 29.93
C LYS A 30 -2.94 -5.77 30.09
N VAL A 31 -3.00 -4.49 30.44
CA VAL A 31 -4.24 -3.73 30.58
C VAL A 31 -4.94 -3.58 29.22
N VAL A 32 -4.20 -3.18 28.19
CA VAL A 32 -4.75 -3.08 26.82
C VAL A 32 -5.31 -4.43 26.35
N LYS A 33 -4.57 -5.53 26.57
CA LYS A 33 -5.04 -6.88 26.26
C LYS A 33 -6.24 -7.33 27.08
N ASN A 34 -6.40 -6.83 28.30
CA ASN A 34 -7.59 -7.11 29.10
C ASN A 34 -8.80 -6.40 28.50
N LEU A 35 -8.67 -5.12 28.13
CA LEU A 35 -9.73 -4.38 27.46
C LEU A 35 -10.18 -5.08 26.18
N ILE A 36 -9.25 -5.52 25.33
CA ILE A 36 -9.57 -6.27 24.11
C ILE A 36 -10.36 -7.56 24.42
N ARG A 37 -10.00 -8.28 25.48
CA ARG A 37 -10.69 -9.54 25.85
C ARG A 37 -12.06 -9.29 26.46
N ASN A 38 -12.18 -8.24 27.29
CA ASN A 38 -13.42 -7.90 27.98
C ASN A 38 -14.47 -7.36 27.00
N HIS A 39 -14.04 -6.59 25.99
CA HIS A 39 -14.90 -5.98 24.97
C HIS A 39 -14.82 -6.72 23.63
N LYS A 40 -14.47 -8.02 23.65
CA LYS A 40 -14.28 -8.81 22.43
C LYS A 40 -15.52 -8.78 21.53
N GLN A 41 -16.69 -8.95 22.13
CA GLN A 41 -17.96 -9.01 21.39
C GLN A 41 -18.22 -7.70 20.64
N ASP A 42 -18.12 -6.56 21.33
CA ASP A 42 -18.31 -5.23 20.73
C ASP A 42 -17.27 -4.95 19.63
N LEU A 43 -16.01 -5.36 19.83
CA LEU A 43 -14.96 -5.21 18.82
C LEU A 43 -15.21 -6.09 17.59
N GLU A 44 -15.80 -7.27 17.78
CA GLU A 44 -16.13 -8.20 16.70
C GLU A 44 -17.33 -7.74 15.85
N GLU A 45 -18.15 -6.80 16.34
CA GLU A 45 -19.17 -6.12 15.52
C GLU A 45 -18.54 -5.32 14.37
N PHE A 46 -17.29 -4.89 14.52
CA PHE A 46 -16.53 -4.15 13.52
C PHE A 46 -15.61 -5.03 12.67
N GLY A 47 -15.78 -6.36 12.73
CA GLY A 47 -15.01 -7.32 11.95
C GLY A 47 -14.19 -8.29 12.80
N PHE A 48 -13.53 -9.24 12.14
CA PHE A 48 -12.79 -10.30 12.83
C PHE A 48 -11.59 -9.74 13.62
N LEU A 49 -11.43 -10.16 14.87
CA LEU A 49 -10.31 -9.75 15.72
C LEU A 49 -9.04 -10.55 15.37
N HIS A 50 -8.27 -10.02 14.43
CA HIS A 50 -7.04 -10.64 13.96
C HIS A 50 -5.93 -10.61 15.03
N PHE A 51 -5.09 -11.66 15.04
CA PHE A 51 -3.93 -11.70 15.91
C PHE A 51 -2.82 -12.60 15.35
N GLU A 52 -1.59 -12.33 15.79
CA GLU A 52 -0.42 -13.15 15.50
C GLU A 52 0.21 -13.69 16.78
N ASN A 53 0.74 -14.90 16.73
CA ASN A 53 1.53 -15.48 17.80
C ASN A 53 3.01 -15.34 17.48
N ALA A 54 3.78 -14.70 18.37
CA ALA A 54 5.23 -14.61 18.22
C ALA A 54 5.86 -16.01 18.15
N LYS A 55 6.76 -16.24 17.18
CA LYS A 55 7.56 -17.47 17.14
C LYS A 55 8.44 -17.54 18.38
N LEU A 56 8.35 -18.65 19.12
CA LEU A 56 9.25 -18.90 20.25
C LEU A 56 10.53 -19.57 19.73
N THR A 57 11.67 -19.07 20.18
CA THR A 57 12.98 -19.73 20.02
C THR A 57 13.36 -20.59 21.23
N GLY A 58 12.44 -20.77 22.20
CA GLY A 58 12.64 -21.51 23.45
C GLY A 58 11.33 -21.99 24.11
N ARG A 59 11.35 -22.28 25.43
CA ARG A 59 10.16 -22.70 26.20
C ARG A 59 9.33 -21.51 26.68
N GLY A 60 8.00 -21.58 26.56
CA GLY A 60 7.07 -20.54 27.02
C GLY A 60 5.74 -20.58 26.25
N ARG A 61 4.82 -19.65 26.55
CA ARG A 61 3.61 -19.43 25.74
C ARG A 61 3.87 -18.31 24.73
N PRO A 62 3.62 -18.52 23.42
CA PRO A 62 3.77 -17.48 22.41
C PRO A 62 3.02 -16.21 22.79
N GLN A 63 3.66 -15.06 22.64
CA GLN A 63 3.01 -13.78 22.90
C GLN A 63 2.06 -13.45 21.74
N LYS A 64 0.76 -13.37 22.06
CA LYS A 64 -0.30 -12.91 21.17
C LYS A 64 -0.19 -11.40 20.92
N THR A 65 -0.25 -10.96 19.68
CA THR A 65 -0.31 -9.53 19.28
C THR A 65 -1.62 -9.33 18.53
N TYR A 66 -2.48 -8.41 18.98
CA TYR A 66 -3.75 -8.14 18.33
C TYR A 66 -3.61 -7.08 17.25
N HIS A 67 -4.28 -7.27 16.13
CA HIS A 67 -4.37 -6.29 15.04
C HIS A 67 -5.80 -5.73 15.07
N LEU A 68 -5.90 -4.41 15.25
CA LEU A 68 -7.16 -3.70 15.42
C LEU A 68 -7.35 -2.79 14.21
N ASN A 69 -8.44 -2.97 13.48
CA ASN A 69 -8.82 -2.06 12.40
C ASN A 69 -9.23 -0.67 12.94
N GLU A 70 -9.54 0.26 12.04
CA GLU A 70 -9.89 1.65 12.41
C GLU A 70 -11.01 1.71 13.46
N GLN A 71 -12.10 0.97 13.25
CA GLN A 71 -13.27 1.01 14.13
C GLN A 71 -13.01 0.30 15.46
N GLN A 72 -12.37 -0.86 15.44
CA GLN A 72 -11.96 -1.59 16.63
C GLN A 72 -11.01 -0.75 17.51
N ALA A 73 -10.01 -0.10 16.91
CA ALA A 73 -9.09 0.77 17.62
C ALA A 73 -9.80 2.01 18.16
N THR A 74 -10.71 2.60 17.37
CA THR A 74 -11.52 3.77 17.78
C THR A 74 -12.42 3.43 18.97
N LEU A 75 -13.04 2.26 19.01
CA LEU A 75 -13.79 1.79 20.18
C LEU A 75 -12.83 1.52 21.36
N LEU A 76 -11.74 0.78 21.13
CA LEU A 76 -10.85 0.39 22.23
C LEU A 76 -10.26 1.60 22.98
N ILE A 77 -9.91 2.67 22.29
CA ILE A 77 -9.39 3.89 22.92
C ILE A 77 -10.45 4.66 23.72
N THR A 78 -11.76 4.45 23.51
CA THR A 78 -12.78 5.08 24.37
C THR A 78 -12.77 4.52 25.78
N TYR A 79 -12.26 3.30 25.96
CA TYR A 79 -12.10 2.66 27.27
C TYR A 79 -10.82 3.09 28.01
N LEU A 80 -9.98 3.94 27.41
CA LEU A 80 -8.78 4.49 28.03
C LEU A 80 -9.07 5.83 28.69
N ASP A 81 -8.47 6.04 29.87
CA ASP A 81 -8.56 7.28 30.64
C ASP A 81 -8.09 8.51 29.82
N ASN A 82 -8.72 9.66 30.04
CA ASN A 82 -8.47 10.88 29.28
C ASN A 82 -7.30 11.72 29.82
N THR A 83 -6.13 11.13 30.02
CA THR A 83 -4.92 11.90 30.34
C THR A 83 -4.50 12.79 29.16
N PRO A 84 -3.73 13.88 29.36
CA PRO A 84 -3.22 14.70 28.27
C PRO A 84 -2.48 13.88 27.20
N GLU A 85 -1.68 12.90 27.62
CA GLU A 85 -0.94 11.99 26.75
C GLU A 85 -1.89 11.11 25.93
N VAL A 86 -2.89 10.50 26.58
CA VAL A 86 -3.89 9.66 25.89
C VAL A 86 -4.72 10.49 24.91
N ASN A 87 -5.08 11.73 25.27
CA ASN A 87 -5.80 12.63 24.36
C ASN A 87 -4.98 12.99 23.13
N GLN A 88 -3.67 13.23 23.30
CA GLN A 88 -2.79 13.47 22.16
C GLN A 88 -2.64 12.21 21.29
N PHE A 89 -2.52 11.04 21.91
CA PHE A 89 -2.50 9.76 21.20
C PHE A 89 -3.78 9.54 20.38
N LYS A 90 -4.97 9.76 20.96
CA LYS A 90 -6.27 9.66 20.28
C LYS A 90 -6.30 10.54 19.02
N LYS A 91 -5.87 11.82 19.12
CA LYS A 91 -5.79 12.74 17.98
C LYS A 91 -4.85 12.23 16.89
N ASN A 92 -3.65 11.77 17.28
CA ASN A 92 -2.67 11.25 16.34
C ASN A 92 -3.19 9.98 15.64
N LEU A 93 -3.79 9.06 16.38
CA LEU A 93 -4.32 7.81 15.84
C LEU A 93 -5.43 8.08 14.81
N VAL A 94 -6.35 9.00 15.09
CA VAL A 94 -7.37 9.44 14.14
C VAL A 94 -6.72 10.00 12.87
N HIS A 95 -5.77 10.92 13.00
CA HIS A 95 -5.10 11.50 11.84
C HIS A 95 -4.40 10.44 10.97
N GLU A 96 -3.73 9.49 11.61
CA GLU A 96 -3.00 8.42 10.93
C GLU A 96 -3.94 7.45 10.19
N PHE A 97 -5.06 7.04 10.79
CA PHE A 97 -6.05 6.21 10.10
C PHE A 97 -6.64 6.92 8.88
N TYR A 98 -7.01 8.21 9.02
CA TYR A 98 -7.50 9.01 7.88
C TYR A 98 -6.46 9.13 6.77
N ARG A 99 -5.20 9.38 7.11
CA ARG A 99 -4.10 9.46 6.13
C ARG A 99 -3.93 8.13 5.40
N MET A 100 -3.85 7.02 6.14
CA MET A 100 -3.64 5.69 5.59
C MET A 100 -4.82 5.22 4.71
N ARG A 101 -6.06 5.50 5.13
CA ARG A 101 -7.26 5.21 4.32
C ARG A 101 -7.29 6.02 3.03
N LYS A 102 -6.97 7.32 3.10
CA LYS A 102 -6.88 8.17 1.90
C LYS A 102 -5.82 7.63 0.94
N GLU A 103 -4.66 7.23 1.45
CA GLU A 103 -3.61 6.64 0.65
C GLU A 103 -4.03 5.31 0.02
N LEU A 104 -4.68 4.41 0.78
CA LEU A 104 -5.19 3.14 0.27
C LEU A 104 -6.22 3.33 -0.85
N ASN A 105 -7.23 4.17 -0.61
CA ASN A 105 -8.28 4.47 -1.60
C ASN A 105 -7.67 5.03 -2.88
N GLN A 106 -6.70 5.93 -2.75
CA GLN A 106 -6.02 6.49 -3.89
C GLN A 106 -5.29 5.40 -4.68
N ARG A 107 -4.51 4.54 -4.01
CA ARG A 107 -3.83 3.41 -4.67
C ARG A 107 -4.81 2.44 -5.34
N GLN A 108 -6.00 2.22 -4.78
CA GLN A 108 -7.04 1.38 -5.39
C GLN A 108 -7.65 2.01 -6.65
N ILE A 109 -8.03 3.30 -6.60
CA ILE A 109 -8.54 4.06 -7.76
C ILE A 109 -7.54 4.00 -8.91
N ASN A 110 -6.30 4.30 -8.58
CA ASN A 110 -5.16 4.25 -9.46
C ASN A 110 -5.03 2.87 -10.15
N ARG A 111 -5.12 1.78 -9.40
CA ARG A 111 -5.07 0.43 -9.95
C ARG A 111 -6.26 0.11 -10.85
N ALA A 112 -7.45 0.60 -10.53
CA ALA A 112 -8.65 0.42 -11.34
C ALA A 112 -8.52 1.13 -12.70
N ILE A 113 -7.96 2.34 -12.72
CA ILE A 113 -7.70 3.12 -13.94
C ILE A 113 -6.63 2.44 -14.82
N GLU A 114 -5.59 1.86 -14.22
CA GLU A 114 -4.50 1.22 -14.98
C GLU A 114 -4.86 -0.11 -15.64
N LYS A 115 -5.84 -0.85 -15.13
CA LYS A 115 -6.19 -2.17 -15.69
C LYS A 115 -6.63 -2.08 -17.17
N PRO A 116 -7.57 -1.19 -17.55
CA PRO A 116 -7.93 -0.96 -18.95
C PRO A 116 -6.76 -0.45 -19.81
N GLN A 117 -5.94 0.45 -19.28
CA GLN A 117 -4.88 1.09 -20.06
C GLN A 117 -3.70 0.17 -20.35
N ARG A 118 -3.30 -0.68 -19.38
CA ARG A 118 -2.31 -1.73 -19.62
C ARG A 118 -2.76 -2.75 -20.66
N LYS A 119 -4.05 -3.08 -20.66
CA LYS A 119 -4.63 -3.93 -21.70
C LYS A 119 -4.48 -3.26 -23.07
N SER A 120 -4.74 -1.95 -23.16
CA SER A 120 -4.53 -1.18 -24.39
C SER A 120 -3.07 -1.15 -24.87
N LEU A 121 -2.07 -0.95 -24.00
CA LEU A 121 -0.66 -1.04 -24.39
C LEU A 121 -0.29 -2.46 -24.84
N MET A 122 -0.73 -3.49 -24.11
CA MET A 122 -0.46 -4.87 -24.46
C MET A 122 -1.05 -5.23 -25.83
N ASP A 123 -2.29 -4.82 -26.10
CA ASP A 123 -2.98 -5.06 -27.36
C ASP A 123 -2.31 -4.28 -28.50
N ALA A 124 -1.96 -3.01 -28.30
CA ALA A 124 -1.23 -2.21 -29.29
C ALA A 124 0.13 -2.84 -29.64
N VAL A 125 0.88 -3.34 -28.65
CA VAL A 125 2.17 -4.01 -28.89
C VAL A 125 2.01 -5.35 -29.59
N LYS A 126 0.92 -6.08 -29.38
CA LYS A 126 0.65 -7.34 -30.10
C LYS A 126 0.41 -7.11 -31.59
N GLU A 127 -0.26 -6.02 -31.95
CA GLU A 127 -0.59 -5.66 -33.33
C GLU A 127 0.54 -4.90 -34.03
N TRP A 128 1.60 -4.56 -33.31
CA TRP A 128 2.71 -3.76 -33.81
C TRP A 128 3.65 -4.57 -34.71
N SER A 129 3.85 -4.13 -35.96
CA SER A 129 4.65 -4.89 -36.93
C SER A 129 6.14 -4.95 -36.59
N SER A 130 6.64 -3.99 -35.80
CA SER A 130 8.03 -3.95 -35.32
C SER A 130 8.21 -4.62 -33.95
N ALA A 131 7.16 -5.25 -33.40
CA ALA A 131 7.26 -5.92 -32.12
C ALA A 131 8.04 -7.23 -32.19
N ASN A 132 8.75 -7.51 -31.11
CA ASN A 132 9.27 -8.84 -30.78
C ASN A 132 8.75 -9.27 -29.40
N GLU A 133 9.09 -10.47 -28.98
CA GLU A 133 8.68 -11.04 -27.69
C GLU A 133 9.06 -10.18 -26.47
N TRP A 134 10.07 -9.32 -26.59
CA TRP A 134 10.57 -8.43 -25.54
C TRP A 134 10.00 -7.02 -25.60
N SER A 135 9.31 -6.63 -26.68
CA SER A 135 8.85 -5.24 -26.90
C SER A 135 7.99 -4.73 -25.75
N TYR A 136 6.97 -5.49 -25.33
CA TYR A 136 6.10 -5.08 -24.23
C TYR A 136 6.90 -4.87 -22.92
N ARG A 137 7.80 -5.81 -22.61
CA ARG A 137 8.65 -5.74 -21.42
C ARG A 137 9.59 -4.54 -21.47
N ASN A 138 10.20 -4.27 -22.62
CA ASN A 138 11.16 -3.18 -22.80
C ASN A 138 10.47 -1.82 -22.71
N ILE A 139 9.29 -1.65 -23.31
CA ILE A 139 8.46 -0.45 -23.15
C ILE A 139 8.13 -0.25 -21.67
N THR A 140 7.55 -1.27 -21.02
CA THR A 140 7.15 -1.19 -19.60
C THR A 140 8.32 -0.79 -18.70
N GLN A 141 9.51 -1.37 -18.92
CA GLN A 141 10.70 -1.01 -18.14
C GLN A 141 11.16 0.43 -18.39
N LEU A 142 11.11 0.89 -19.64
CA LEU A 142 11.47 2.25 -19.99
C LEU A 142 10.50 3.26 -19.35
N LEU A 143 9.19 3.00 -19.44
CA LEU A 143 8.14 3.82 -18.82
C LEU A 143 8.35 3.93 -17.30
N LEU A 144 8.58 2.80 -16.61
CA LEU A 144 8.85 2.78 -15.17
C LEU A 144 10.10 3.60 -14.82
N LYS A 145 11.19 3.40 -15.56
CA LYS A 145 12.45 4.12 -15.34
C LYS A 145 12.31 5.63 -15.58
N ARG A 146 11.52 6.04 -16.58
CA ARG A 146 11.27 7.45 -16.88
C ARG A 146 10.31 8.10 -15.87
N ALA A 147 9.35 7.35 -15.36
CA ALA A 147 8.40 7.86 -14.37
C ALA A 147 9.01 8.00 -12.97
N THR A 148 9.92 7.10 -12.58
CA THR A 148 10.40 6.98 -11.18
C THR A 148 11.90 7.19 -11.01
N GLY A 149 12.69 7.11 -12.08
CA GLY A 149 14.15 6.96 -12.01
C GLY A 149 14.63 5.56 -11.60
N LEU A 150 13.71 4.64 -11.31
CA LEU A 150 13.99 3.31 -10.78
C LEU A 150 13.58 2.20 -11.75
N THR A 151 14.26 1.06 -11.66
CA THR A 151 13.86 -0.16 -12.36
C THR A 151 12.72 -0.87 -11.61
N ALA A 152 11.97 -1.73 -12.31
CA ALA A 152 10.91 -2.53 -11.70
C ALA A 152 11.38 -3.34 -10.48
N GLN A 153 12.61 -3.89 -10.51
CA GLN A 153 13.17 -4.63 -9.38
C GLN A 153 13.48 -3.72 -8.17
N GLN A 154 14.02 -2.52 -8.42
CA GLN A 154 14.27 -1.55 -7.36
C GLN A 154 12.97 -1.08 -6.71
N ILE A 155 11.92 -0.80 -7.50
CA ILE A 155 10.60 -0.41 -6.97
C ILE A 155 10.04 -1.52 -6.08
N LYS A 156 10.02 -2.77 -6.56
CA LYS A 156 9.52 -3.91 -5.77
C LYS A 156 10.25 -4.07 -4.45
N LYS A 157 11.59 -3.93 -4.46
CA LYS A 157 12.42 -4.07 -3.26
C LYS A 157 12.24 -2.90 -2.29
N GLN A 158 12.27 -1.66 -2.77
CA GLN A 158 12.21 -0.45 -1.94
C GLN A 158 10.81 -0.17 -1.40
N ARG A 159 9.77 -0.52 -2.16
CA ARG A 159 8.37 -0.24 -1.82
C ARG A 159 7.64 -1.47 -1.26
N HIS A 160 8.33 -2.60 -1.12
CA HIS A 160 7.79 -3.86 -0.60
C HIS A 160 6.53 -4.34 -1.34
N VAL A 161 6.50 -4.18 -2.67
CA VAL A 161 5.37 -4.58 -3.53
C VAL A 161 5.74 -5.75 -4.44
N LYS A 162 4.77 -6.62 -4.75
CA LYS A 162 4.97 -7.75 -5.69
C LYS A 162 4.98 -7.28 -7.15
N VAL A 163 4.16 -6.29 -7.48
CA VAL A 163 4.03 -5.68 -8.82
C VAL A 163 4.58 -4.27 -8.74
N ALA A 164 5.48 -3.89 -9.65
CA ALA A 164 6.17 -2.59 -9.57
C ALA A 164 5.20 -1.40 -9.66
N LEU A 165 4.16 -1.51 -10.49
CA LEU A 165 3.15 -0.47 -10.65
C LEU A 165 2.36 -0.19 -9.36
N ASP A 166 2.15 -1.21 -8.52
CA ASP A 166 1.46 -1.06 -7.23
C ASP A 166 2.30 -0.20 -6.23
N GLY A 167 3.58 0.03 -6.51
CA GLY A 167 4.49 0.81 -5.68
C GLY A 167 4.73 2.24 -6.17
N LEU A 168 4.03 2.69 -7.21
CA LEU A 168 4.14 4.06 -7.71
C LEU A 168 3.41 5.06 -6.80
N THR A 169 4.02 6.22 -6.60
CA THR A 169 3.34 7.38 -6.01
C THR A 169 2.37 8.01 -7.02
N LEU A 170 1.50 8.90 -6.55
CA LEU A 170 0.55 9.63 -7.42
C LEU A 170 1.22 10.31 -8.61
N LYS A 171 2.27 11.08 -8.33
CA LYS A 171 3.01 11.83 -9.35
C LYS A 171 3.71 10.92 -10.35
N GLU A 172 4.35 9.85 -9.85
CA GLU A 172 5.00 8.86 -10.71
C GLU A 172 3.97 8.14 -11.59
N GLN A 173 2.78 7.88 -11.08
CA GLN A 173 1.73 7.22 -11.82
C GLN A 173 1.12 8.10 -12.91
N GLU A 174 0.82 9.37 -12.62
CA GLU A 174 0.37 10.32 -13.64
C GLU A 174 1.39 10.43 -14.77
N ARG A 175 2.68 10.47 -14.40
CA ARG A 175 3.78 10.50 -15.35
C ARG A 175 3.86 9.21 -16.17
N TYR A 176 3.76 8.05 -15.53
CA TYR A 176 3.72 6.75 -16.21
C TYR A 176 2.57 6.70 -17.22
N LYS A 177 1.39 7.16 -16.82
CA LYS A 177 0.18 7.21 -17.67
C LYS A 177 0.36 8.06 -18.92
N GLN A 178 0.99 9.24 -18.78
CA GLN A 178 1.30 10.10 -19.92
C GLN A 178 2.25 9.42 -20.91
N LEU A 179 3.32 8.82 -20.39
CA LEU A 179 4.30 8.11 -21.22
C LEU A 179 3.70 6.87 -21.89
N GLU A 180 2.81 6.15 -21.20
CA GLU A 180 2.09 4.99 -21.74
C GLU A 180 1.20 5.39 -22.92
N ASN A 181 0.47 6.51 -22.82
CA ASN A 181 -0.33 7.04 -23.93
C ASN A 181 0.53 7.44 -25.14
N ILE A 182 1.69 8.07 -24.90
CA ILE A 182 2.65 8.39 -25.97
C ILE A 182 3.13 7.10 -26.65
N ALA A 183 3.51 6.08 -25.86
CA ALA A 183 3.95 4.80 -26.37
C ALA A 183 2.87 4.12 -27.22
N ILE A 184 1.61 4.07 -26.75
CA ILE A 184 0.47 3.53 -27.50
C ILE A 184 0.30 4.26 -28.84
N GLY A 185 0.35 5.59 -28.84
CA GLY A 185 0.23 6.38 -30.07
C GLY A 185 1.34 6.11 -31.08
N LEU A 186 2.60 6.05 -30.63
CA LEU A 186 3.74 5.77 -31.51
C LEU A 186 3.69 4.36 -32.08
N VAL A 187 3.33 3.38 -31.25
CA VAL A 187 3.15 1.99 -31.65
C VAL A 187 2.00 1.85 -32.66
N GLY A 188 0.86 2.52 -32.42
CA GLY A 188 -0.29 2.54 -33.34
C GLY A 188 0.02 3.23 -34.69
N LEU A 189 0.96 4.17 -34.72
CA LEU A 189 1.50 4.75 -35.95
C LEU A 189 2.58 3.88 -36.62
N ASN A 190 2.77 2.66 -36.12
CA ASN A 190 3.74 1.68 -36.58
C ASN A 190 5.19 2.21 -36.66
N LYS A 191 5.56 3.08 -35.71
CA LYS A 191 6.94 3.56 -35.57
C LYS A 191 7.90 2.42 -35.26
N THR A 192 9.16 2.58 -35.60
CA THR A 192 10.21 1.61 -35.27
C THR A 192 10.53 1.64 -33.78
N TRP A 193 11.16 0.57 -33.27
CA TRP A 193 11.60 0.51 -31.87
C TRP A 193 12.49 1.70 -31.48
N ASP A 194 13.42 2.09 -32.34
CA ASP A 194 14.36 3.17 -32.04
C ASP A 194 13.67 4.54 -31.99
N GLU A 195 12.68 4.79 -32.85
CA GLU A 195 11.85 6.00 -32.78
C GLU A 195 11.03 6.04 -31.47
N VAL A 196 10.36 4.93 -31.12
CA VAL A 196 9.59 4.83 -29.87
C VAL A 196 10.49 5.08 -28.67
N LYS A 197 11.64 4.40 -28.61
CA LYS A 197 12.62 4.53 -27.53
C LYS A 197 13.18 5.95 -27.46
N GLY A 198 13.52 6.55 -28.59
CA GLY A 198 14.05 7.91 -28.67
C GLY A 198 13.09 8.94 -28.10
N VAL A 199 11.82 8.90 -28.53
CA VAL A 199 10.79 9.82 -28.01
C VAL A 199 10.57 9.62 -26.51
N LEU A 200 10.46 8.38 -26.03
CA LEU A 200 10.24 8.10 -24.60
C LEU A 200 11.42 8.51 -23.70
N LEU A 201 12.65 8.54 -24.22
CA LEU A 201 13.81 9.02 -23.48
C LEU A 201 13.83 10.54 -23.32
N LEU A 202 13.27 11.27 -24.30
CA LEU A 202 13.18 12.73 -24.28
C LEU A 202 11.94 13.24 -23.54
N ALA A 203 10.84 12.48 -23.62
CA ALA A 203 9.56 12.80 -23.00
C ALA A 203 9.66 12.90 -21.48
#